data_AF-K2DKH6-F1
#
_entry.id   AF-K2DKH6-F1
#
_cell.length_a   1.000
_cell.length_b   1.000
_cell.length_c   1.000
_cell.angle_alpha   90.00
_cell.angle_beta   90.00
_cell.angle_gamma   90.00
#
_symmetry.space_group_name_H-M   'P 1'
#
loop_
_entity.id
_entity.type
_entity.pdbx_description
1 polymer ?
#
loop_
_entity_poly.entity_id
_entity_poly.type
_entity_poly.pdbx_seq_one_letter_code
_entity_poly.pdbx_strand_id
1 'polypeptide(L)'
;MTERQIRGPYLDNVTFLRGFRTYDDKAGLGLRLLETLEELQVTTPGVLLAAAFQDFENRAMAVGVMWRLLTMGYIGVNLAFPLNMASEIWFEEVLIDDSDTN
;
A
#
# COMPACT_ATOMS: atom_id res chain seq x y z
N MET A 1 -11.74 -26.59 -2.13
CA MET A 1 -11.53 -25.13 -2.11
C MET A 1 -12.84 -24.46 -2.49
N THR A 2 -13.43 -23.68 -1.60
CA THR A 2 -14.80 -23.12 -1.75
C THR A 2 -14.77 -21.60 -1.78
N GLU A 3 -15.47 -21.01 -2.75
CA GLU A 3 -15.61 -19.55 -3.02
C GLU A 3 -16.02 -18.69 -1.81
N ARG A 4 -16.56 -19.29 -0.74
CA ARG A 4 -17.03 -18.57 0.46
C ARG A 4 -15.91 -18.05 1.36
N GLN A 5 -14.72 -18.67 1.36
CA GLN A 5 -13.61 -18.22 2.23
C GLN A 5 -12.85 -17.02 1.67
N ILE A 6 -12.85 -16.81 0.35
CA ILE A 6 -12.13 -15.73 -0.31
C ILE A 6 -12.83 -14.37 -0.10
N ARG A 7 -14.17 -14.36 0.01
CA ARG A 7 -14.95 -13.13 0.13
C ARG A 7 -14.79 -12.39 1.44
N GLY A 8 -14.53 -13.08 2.55
CA GLY A 8 -14.43 -12.45 3.88
C GLY A 8 -13.24 -11.49 3.95
N PRO A 9 -12.00 -12.00 3.94
CA PRO A 9 -10.80 -11.16 4.04
C PRO A 9 -10.71 -10.12 2.93
N TYR A 10 -11.07 -10.49 1.70
CA TYR A 10 -11.02 -9.56 0.57
C TYR A 10 -11.94 -8.36 0.76
N LEU A 11 -13.21 -8.60 1.12
CA LEU A 11 -14.17 -7.52 1.31
C LEU A 11 -13.81 -6.64 2.51
N ASP A 12 -13.32 -7.25 3.59
CA ASP A 12 -12.86 -6.53 4.78
C ASP A 12 -11.66 -5.63 4.43
N ASN A 13 -10.68 -6.16 3.69
CA ASN A 13 -9.51 -5.41 3.27
C ASN A 13 -9.87 -4.26 2.33
N VAL A 14 -10.73 -4.47 1.34
CA VAL A 14 -11.19 -3.42 0.42
C VAL A 14 -11.97 -2.34 1.16
N THR A 15 -12.80 -2.73 2.13
CA THR A 15 -13.57 -1.78 2.96
C THR A 15 -12.65 -0.94 3.83
N PHE A 16 -11.63 -1.57 4.43
CA PHE A 16 -10.58 -0.88 5.19
C PHE A 16 -9.81 0.12 4.31
N LEU A 17 -9.29 -0.32 3.17
CA LEU A 17 -8.51 0.51 2.24
C LEU A 17 -9.32 1.70 1.70
N ARG A 18 -10.62 1.49 1.43
CA ARG A 18 -11.51 2.57 0.98
C ARG A 18 -11.52 3.77 1.93
N GLY A 19 -11.34 3.56 3.24
CA GLY A 19 -11.24 4.63 4.24
C GLY A 19 -10.04 5.56 4.05
N PHE A 20 -8.98 5.09 3.38
CA PHE A 20 -7.74 5.84 3.16
C PHE A 20 -7.68 6.52 1.78
N ARG A 21 -8.68 6.33 0.92
CA ARG A 21 -8.69 6.90 -0.44
C ARG A 21 -8.54 8.43 -0.45
N THR A 22 -9.09 9.11 0.55
CA THR A 22 -9.03 10.57 0.71
C THR A 22 -7.97 11.01 1.72
N TYR A 23 -7.09 10.11 2.16
CA TYR A 23 -6.00 10.48 3.05
C TYR A 23 -5.08 11.47 2.31
N ASP A 24 -4.60 12.48 3.03
CA ASP A 24 -3.82 13.55 2.44
C ASP A 24 -2.33 13.26 2.60
N ASP A 25 -1.57 13.35 1.51
CA ASP A 25 -0.11 13.19 1.53
C ASP A 25 0.54 14.54 1.79
N LYS A 26 0.32 15.06 3.02
CA LYS A 26 0.63 16.43 3.42
C LYS A 26 2.11 16.84 3.31
N ALA A 27 3.02 15.88 3.17
CA ALA A 27 4.46 16.13 3.24
C ALA A 27 5.27 15.38 2.17
N GLY A 28 4.63 14.82 1.13
CA GLY A 28 5.33 14.03 0.11
C GLY A 28 5.94 12.74 0.66
N LEU A 29 5.36 12.21 1.75
CA LEU A 29 5.80 10.95 2.36
C LEU A 29 5.58 9.78 1.41
N GLY A 30 4.61 9.91 0.50
CA GLY A 30 4.28 8.87 -0.49
C GLY A 30 5.44 8.57 -1.43
N LEU A 31 6.14 9.59 -1.93
CA LEU A 31 7.28 9.40 -2.82
C LEU A 31 8.39 8.62 -2.11
N ARG A 32 8.72 9.01 -0.88
CA ARG A 32 9.76 8.33 -0.09
C ARG A 32 9.41 6.87 0.18
N LEU A 33 8.13 6.56 0.42
CA LEU A 33 7.66 5.19 0.57
C LEU A 33 7.84 4.38 -0.72
N LEU A 34 7.52 4.95 -1.88
CA LEU A 34 7.67 4.27 -3.16
C LEU A 34 9.14 4.03 -3.51
N GLU A 35 10.01 5.02 -3.36
CA GLU A 35 11.47 4.86 -3.56
C GLU A 35 12.05 3.76 -2.66
N THR A 36 11.68 3.77 -1.37
CA THR A 36 12.17 2.76 -0.41
C THR A 36 11.62 1.38 -0.75
N LEU A 37 10.38 1.28 -1.21
CA LEU A 37 9.78 0.02 -1.61
C LEU A 37 10.41 -0.54 -2.89
N GLU A 38 10.73 0.31 -3.85
CA GLU A 38 11.46 -0.05 -5.06
C GLU A 38 12.85 -0.61 -4.72
N GLU A 39 13.57 0.00 -3.77
CA GLU A 39 14.86 -0.54 -3.28
C GLU A 39 14.71 -1.91 -2.58
N LEU A 40 13.64 -2.10 -1.81
CA LEU A 40 13.39 -3.33 -1.05
C LEU A 40 12.76 -4.45 -1.89
N GLN A 41 12.18 -4.13 -3.04
CA GLN A 41 11.43 -5.01 -3.95
C GLN A 41 10.17 -5.63 -3.34
N VAL A 42 10.35 -6.56 -2.38
CA VAL A 42 9.28 -7.24 -1.65
C VAL A 42 9.54 -7.11 -0.16
N THR A 43 8.56 -6.61 0.58
CA THR A 43 8.71 -6.33 2.01
C THR A 43 7.37 -6.38 2.74
N THR A 44 7.32 -5.84 3.96
CA THR A 44 6.08 -5.66 4.73
C THR A 44 5.86 -4.18 5.06
N PRO A 45 4.61 -3.73 5.28
CA PRO A 45 4.33 -2.38 5.73
C PRO A 45 5.18 -1.92 6.92
N GLY A 46 5.37 -2.80 7.92
CA GLY A 46 6.14 -2.47 9.12
C GLY A 46 7.62 -2.22 8.80
N VAL A 47 8.21 -3.06 7.95
CA VAL A 47 9.61 -2.88 7.52
C VAL A 47 9.77 -1.66 6.63
N LEU A 48 8.86 -1.45 5.68
CA LEU A 48 8.87 -0.29 4.79
C LEU A 48 8.83 1.03 5.59
N LEU A 49 7.88 1.15 6.52
CA LEU A 49 7.74 2.33 7.37
C LEU A 49 8.97 2.56 8.26
N ALA A 50 9.59 1.49 8.75
CA ALA A 50 10.79 1.58 9.57
C ALA A 50 12.05 1.97 8.77
N ALA A 51 12.14 1.51 7.52
CA ALA A 51 13.23 1.84 6.60
C ALA A 51 13.10 3.28 6.06
N ALA A 52 11.90 3.71 5.71
CA ALA A 52 11.64 5.02 5.12
C ALA A 52 11.76 6.17 6.13
N PHE A 53 11.36 5.96 7.40
CA PHE A 53 11.28 7.01 8.41
C PHE A 53 11.93 6.59 9.74
N GLN A 54 12.88 7.40 10.20
CA GLN A 54 13.57 7.19 11.49
C GLN A 54 12.77 7.74 12.67
N ASP A 55 12.04 8.83 12.47
CA ASP A 55 11.27 9.50 13.51
C ASP A 55 9.83 8.93 13.62
N PHE A 56 9.30 8.96 14.84
CA PHE A 56 8.00 8.36 15.16
C PHE A 56 6.83 9.14 14.54
N GLU A 57 6.94 10.46 14.43
CA GLU A 57 5.88 11.33 13.92
C GLU A 57 5.63 11.10 12.43
N ASN A 58 6.68 11.15 11.60
CA ASN A 58 6.57 10.83 10.18
C ASN A 58 6.14 9.39 9.96
N ARG A 59 6.63 8.44 10.78
CA ARG A 59 6.20 7.04 10.68
C ARG A 59 4.71 6.89 10.94
N ALA A 60 4.16 7.56 11.95
CA ALA A 60 2.73 7.53 12.26
C ALA A 60 1.88 8.14 11.14
N MET A 61 2.31 9.27 10.58
CA MET A 61 1.62 9.91 9.45
C MET A 61 1.70 9.06 8.17
N ALA A 62 2.85 8.44 7.91
CA ALA A 62 3.12 7.62 6.75
C ALA A 62 2.28 6.35 6.69
N VAL A 63 1.78 5.82 7.82
CA VAL A 63 0.85 4.68 7.83
C VAL A 63 -0.37 4.96 6.95
N GLY A 64 -1.01 6.13 7.12
CA GLY A 64 -2.19 6.49 6.33
C GLY A 64 -1.86 6.72 4.85
N VAL A 65 -0.71 7.34 4.57
CA VAL A 65 -0.22 7.55 3.19
C VAL A 65 0.07 6.22 2.50
N MET A 66 0.69 5.27 3.19
CA MET A 66 0.98 3.94 2.66
C MET A 66 -0.30 3.18 2.30
N TRP A 67 -1.31 3.17 3.17
CA TRP A 67 -2.60 2.54 2.86
C TRP A 67 -3.32 3.22 1.68
N ARG A 68 -3.17 4.53 1.54
CA ARG A 68 -3.65 5.27 0.37
C ARG A 68 -2.93 4.82 -0.90
N LEU A 69 -1.61 4.64 -0.88
CA LEU A 69 -0.84 4.16 -2.04
C LEU A 69 -1.26 2.75 -2.48
N LEU A 70 -1.53 1.85 -1.52
CA LEU A 70 -2.16 0.56 -1.78
C LEU A 70 -3.54 0.71 -2.44
N THR A 71 -4.35 1.66 -1.95
CA THR A 71 -5.68 1.95 -2.52
C THR A 71 -5.60 2.51 -3.95
N MET A 72 -4.53 3.24 -4.26
CA MET A 72 -4.26 3.80 -5.58
C MET A 72 -3.64 2.80 -6.56
N GLY A 73 -3.16 1.66 -6.06
CA GLY A 73 -2.54 0.63 -6.89
C GLY A 73 -1.05 0.84 -7.18
N TYR A 74 -0.37 1.76 -6.47
CA TYR A 74 1.09 1.91 -6.58
C TYR A 74 1.86 0.84 -5.79
N ILE A 75 1.19 0.22 -4.82
CA ILE A 75 1.73 -0.86 -4.00
C ILE A 75 0.80 -2.04 -4.18
N GLY A 76 1.37 -3.21 -4.49
CA GLY A 76 0.64 -4.46 -4.58
C GLY A 76 0.55 -5.16 -3.22
N VAL A 77 -0.54 -5.89 -3.00
CA VAL A 77 -0.73 -6.78 -1.85
C VAL A 77 -1.69 -7.90 -2.20
N ASN A 78 -1.52 -9.06 -1.58
CA ASN A 78 -2.50 -10.14 -1.71
C ASN A 78 -3.71 -9.92 -0.79
N LEU A 79 -4.78 -9.36 -1.34
CA LEU A 79 -6.03 -9.09 -0.62
C LEU A 79 -6.84 -10.35 -0.25
N ALA A 80 -6.45 -11.54 -0.69
CA ALA A 80 -7.10 -12.78 -0.26
C ALA A 80 -6.75 -13.14 1.21
N PHE A 81 -5.72 -12.54 1.78
CA PHE A 81 -5.30 -12.72 3.17
C PHE A 81 -5.55 -11.45 3.98
N PRO A 82 -5.75 -11.54 5.31
CA PRO A 82 -5.98 -10.36 6.15
C PRO A 82 -4.85 -9.32 6.02
N LEU A 83 -5.22 -8.09 5.68
CA LEU A 83 -4.30 -6.98 5.52
C LEU A 83 -3.82 -6.48 6.89
N ASN A 84 -2.51 -6.52 7.12
CA ASN A 84 -1.90 -6.11 8.38
C ASN A 84 -0.43 -5.68 8.17
N MET A 85 0.26 -5.28 9.24
CA MET A 85 1.63 -4.75 9.16
C MET A 85 2.70 -5.77 8.72
N ALA A 86 2.38 -7.05 8.71
CA ALA A 86 3.24 -8.15 8.25
C ALA A 86 2.80 -8.72 6.90
N SER A 87 1.77 -8.15 6.25
CA SER A 87 1.38 -8.55 4.90
C SER A 87 2.52 -8.27 3.92
N GLU A 88 2.74 -9.20 2.99
CA GLU A 88 3.70 -9.00 1.92
C GLU A 88 3.20 -7.92 0.96
N ILE A 89 4.04 -6.93 0.69
CA ILE A 89 3.80 -5.84 -0.25
C ILE A 89 4.96 -5.71 -1.23
N TRP A 90 4.68 -5.23 -2.43
CA TRP A 90 5.66 -5.00 -3.48
C TRP A 90 5.32 -3.73 -4.25
N PHE A 91 6.31 -3.18 -4.95
CA PHE A 91 6.06 -2.08 -5.88
C PHE A 91 5.25 -2.60 -7.07
N GLU A 92 4.09 -2.01 -7.32
CA GLU A 92 3.29 -2.33 -8.49
C GLU A 92 3.61 -1.28 -9.56
N GLU A 93 4.28 -1.71 -10.63
CA GLU A 93 4.53 -0.83 -11.76
C GLU A 93 3.18 -0.44 -12.37
N VAL A 94 2.78 0.81 -12.13
CA VAL A 94 1.62 1.37 -12.81
C VAL A 94 2.01 1.44 -14.28
N LEU A 95 1.55 0.46 -15.07
CA LEU A 95 1.50 0.58 -16.52
C LEU A 95 0.62 1.81 -16.79
N ILE A 96 1.28 2.95 -17.03
CA ILE A 96 0.63 4.06 -17.71
C ILE A 96 0.29 3.45 -19.07
N ASP A 97 -0.98 3.13 -19.26
CA ASP A 97 -1.48 2.73 -20.55
C ASP A 97 -1.26 3.94 -21.48
N ASP A 98 -0.18 3.91 -22.27
CA ASP A 98 0.16 4.90 -23.29
C ASP A 98 -0.91 5.01 -24.41
N SER A 99 -2.10 4.45 -24.20
CA SER A 99 -3.22 4.43 -25.15
C SER A 99 -3.91 5.79 -25.39
N ASP A 100 -3.58 6.84 -24.62
CA ASP A 100 -4.17 8.19 -24.81
C ASP A 100 -3.24 9.16 -25.57
N THR A 101 -2.42 8.66 -26.50
CA THR A 101 -1.80 9.51 -27.53
C THR A 101 -2.10 8.97 -28.93
N ASN A 102 -3.26 9.33 -29.47
CA ASN A 102 -3.51 9.34 -30.92
C ASN A 102 -4.36 10.55 -31.34
#